data_AF-N8XA48-F1
#
_entry.id   AF-N8XA48-F1
#
_cell.length_a   1.000
_cell.length_b   1.000
_cell.length_c   1.000
_cell.angle_alpha   90.00
_cell.angle_beta   90.00
_cell.angle_gamma   90.00
#
_symmetry.space_group_name_H-M   'P 1'
#
loop_
_entity.id
_entity.type
_entity.pdbx_description
1 polymer ?
#
loop_
_entity_poly.entity_id
_entity_poly.type
_entity_poly.pdbx_seq_one_letter_code
_entity_poly.pdbx_strand_id
1 'polypeptide(L)' 'MFYFKRNLPVWERIVRLCLAILVGGATSYFLDVRILQILGFSIAAILASTAFLGFCPACKMFGRKSISE' A
#
# COMPACT_ATOMS: atom_id res chain seq x y z
N MET A 1 9.96 6.56 -17.44
CA MET A 1 10.57 5.30 -16.97
C MET A 1 10.91 5.43 -15.49
N PHE A 2 9.95 5.14 -14.60
CA PHE A 2 10.24 5.16 -13.15
C PHE A 2 10.92 3.84 -12.77
N TYR A 3 12.26 3.83 -12.80
CA TYR A 3 13.06 2.71 -12.31
C TYR A 3 13.09 2.73 -10.77
N PHE A 4 11.95 2.43 -10.13
CA PHE A 4 11.95 2.16 -8.70
C PHE A 4 12.56 0.78 -8.48
N LYS A 5 13.76 0.73 -7.90
CA LYS A 5 14.32 -0.52 -7.39
C LYS A 5 13.35 -1.09 -6.36
N ARG A 6 12.83 -2.29 -6.66
CA ARG A 6 11.89 -3.02 -5.80
C ARG A 6 12.53 -3.22 -4.42
N ASN A 7 11.78 -2.91 -3.37
CA ASN A 7 12.24 -3.06 -1.99
C ASN A 7 11.43 -4.15 -1.24
N LEU A 8 10.24 -4.48 -1.75
CA LEU A 8 9.34 -5.42 -1.11
C LEU A 8 9.37 -6.79 -1.80
N PRO A 9 9.50 -7.88 -1.03
CA PRO A 9 9.33 -9.24 -1.53
C PRO A 9 7.86 -9.48 -1.90
N VAL A 10 7.64 -10.50 -2.71
CA VAL A 10 6.30 -10.87 -3.22
C VAL A 10 5.30 -11.08 -2.06
N TRP A 11 5.70 -11.74 -0.98
CA TRP A 11 4.83 -12.00 0.18
C TRP A 11 4.25 -10.72 0.82
N GLU A 12 5.07 -9.69 1.02
CA GLU A 12 4.59 -8.41 1.59
C GLU A 12 3.71 -7.62 0.63
N ARG A 13 3.91 -7.79 -0.68
CA ARG A 13 3.01 -7.19 -1.67
C ARG A 13 1.63 -7.83 -1.60
N ILE A 14 1.57 -9.16 -1.50
CA ILE A 14 0.30 -9.90 -1.35
C ILE A 14 -0.42 -9.43 -0.09
N VAL A 15 0.27 -9.39 1.06
CA VAL A 15 -0.32 -8.93 2.33
C VAL A 15 -0.84 -7.50 2.23
N ARG A 16 -0.08 -6.58 1.61
CA ARG A 16 -0.53 -5.19 1.42
C ARG A 16 -1.71 -5.07 0.48
N LEU A 17 -1.79 -5.90 -0.55
CA LEU A 17 -2.91 -5.92 -1.47
C LEU A 17 -4.18 -6.42 -0.76
N CYS A 18 -4.07 -7.47 0.05
CA CYS A 18 -5.17 -7.95 0.90
C CYS A 18 -5.61 -6.85 1.89
N LEU A 19 -4.68 -6.18 2.55
CA LEU A 19 -4.98 -5.08 3.47
C LEU A 19 -5.65 -3.90 2.75
N ALA A 20 -5.21 -3.54 1.53
CA ALA A 20 -5.84 -2.48 0.75
C ALA A 20 -7.31 -2.80 0.46
N ILE A 21 -7.62 -4.04 0.09
CA ILE A 21 -8.99 -4.51 -0.15
C ILE A 21 -9.81 -4.46 1.14
N LEU A 22 -9.27 -4.97 2.25
CA LEU A 22 -9.95 -4.96 3.54
C LEU A 22 -10.24 -3.54 4.02
N VAL A 23 -9.26 -2.63 3.93
CA VAL A 23 -9.42 -1.22 4.33
C VAL A 23 -10.41 -0.51 3.41
N GLY A 24 -10.35 -0.73 2.10
CA GLY A 24 -11.32 -0.17 1.15
C GLY A 24 -12.75 -0.66 1.39
N GLY A 25 -12.91 -1.95 1.66
CA GLY A 25 -14.20 -2.55 2.01
C GLY A 25 -14.73 -2.04 3.34
N ALA A 26 -13.89 -2.00 4.38
CA ALA A 26 -14.27 -1.46 5.70
C ALA A 26 -14.61 0.04 5.64
N THR A 27 -13.88 0.82 4.84
CA THR A 27 -14.18 2.23 4.61
C THR A 27 -15.55 2.41 3.96
N SER A 28 -15.89 1.54 3.00
CA SER A 28 -17.19 1.61 2.31
C SER A 28 -18.36 1.21 3.22
N TYR A 29 -18.14 0.26 4.13
CA TYR A 29 -19.21 -0.32 4.96
C TYR A 29 -19.41 0.38 6.31
N PHE A 30 -18.33 0.79 6.97
CA PHE A 30 -18.38 1.28 8.36
C PHE A 30 -18.29 2.80 8.50
N LEU A 31 -17.74 3.51 7.51
CA LEU A 31 -17.55 4.96 7.60
C LEU A 31 -18.65 5.67 6.82
N ASP A 32 -19.50 6.42 7.50
CA ASP A 32 -20.55 7.25 6.88
C ASP A 32 -20.09 8.71 6.66
N VAL A 33 -19.13 9.17 7.47
CA VAL A 33 -18.59 10.52 7.38
C VAL A 33 -17.70 10.66 6.15
N ARG A 34 -18.11 11.51 5.18
CA ARG A 34 -17.41 11.71 3.90
C ARG A 34 -15.91 12.00 4.03
N ILE A 35 -15.51 12.81 5.02
CA ILE A 35 -14.09 13.14 5.26
C ILE A 35 -13.31 11.89 5.66
N LEU A 36 -13.87 11.06 6.54
CA LEU A 36 -13.25 9.81 6.95
C LEU A 36 -13.21 8.80 5.79
N GLN A 37 -14.24 8.76 4.94
CA GLN A 37 -14.22 7.92 3.73
C GLN A 37 -13.09 8.30 2.78
N ILE A 38 -12.91 9.60 2.50
CA ILE A 38 -11.81 10.08 1.64
C ILE A 38 -10.46 9.67 2.22
N LEU A 39 -10.27 9.81 3.54
CA LEU A 39 -9.05 9.36 4.22
C LEU A 39 -8.86 7.84 4.12
N GLY A 40 -9.89 7.05 4.39
CA GLY A 40 -9.84 5.59 4.33
C GLY A 40 -9.50 5.07 2.92
N PHE A 41 -10.13 5.62 1.89
CA PHE A 41 -9.82 5.29 0.50
C PHE A 41 -8.42 5.74 0.10
N SER A 42 -7.96 6.90 0.59
CA SER A 42 -6.58 7.37 0.34
C SER A 42 -5.56 6.40 0.92
N ILE A 43 -5.79 5.89 2.13
CA ILE A 43 -4.93 4.89 2.77
C ILE A 43 -4.94 3.59 1.95
N ALA A 44 -6.11 3.09 1.56
CA ALA A 44 -6.23 1.90 0.71
C ALA A 44 -5.49 2.07 -0.63
N ALA A 45 -5.60 3.24 -1.27
CA ALA A 45 -4.91 3.55 -2.52
C ALA A 45 -3.39 3.59 -2.37
N ILE A 46 -2.87 4.10 -1.25
CA ILE A 46 -1.44 4.08 -0.95
C ILE A 46 -0.95 2.64 -0.73
N LEU A 47 -1.69 1.81 0.03
CA LEU A 47 -1.30 0.40 0.19
C LEU A 47 -1.30 -0.34 -1.15
N ALA A 48 -2.34 -0.17 -1.96
CA ALA A 48 -2.45 -0.83 -3.27
C ALA A 48 -1.32 -0.40 -4.22
N SER A 49 -1.01 0.90 -4.29
CA SER A 49 0.08 1.42 -5.12
C SER A 49 1.45 0.93 -4.67
N THR A 50 1.72 0.85 -3.35
CA THR A 50 2.99 0.29 -2.86
C THR A 50 3.12 -1.21 -3.11
N ALA A 51 2.01 -1.96 -3.09
CA ALA A 51 1.98 -3.37 -3.46
C ALA A 51 2.25 -3.56 -4.97
N PHE A 52 1.61 -2.76 -5.81
CA PHE A 52 1.74 -2.83 -7.27
C PHE A 52 3.15 -2.43 -7.75
N LEU A 53 3.67 -1.31 -7.26
CA LEU A 53 5.01 -0.83 -7.61
C LEU A 53 6.12 -1.65 -6.94
N GLY A 54 5.80 -2.38 -5.86
CA GLY A 54 6.80 -3.12 -5.09
C GLY A 54 7.80 -2.23 -4.36
N PHE A 55 7.42 -0.97 -4.10
CA PHE A 55 8.23 0.05 -3.47
C PHE A 55 7.47 0.70 -2.31
N CYS A 56 8.12 0.78 -1.14
CA CYS A 56 7.59 1.47 0.02
C CYS A 56 8.62 2.49 0.49
N PRO A 57 8.30 3.81 0.44
CA PRO A 57 9.22 4.86 0.84
C PRO A 57 9.56 4.75 2.34
N ALA A 58 8.58 4.46 3.19
CA ALA A 58 8.83 4.25 4.62
C ALA A 58 9.84 3.12 4.86
N CYS A 59 9.67 1.94 4.26
CA CYS A 59 10.62 0.85 4.41
C CYS A 59 12.02 1.21 3.91
N LYS A 60 12.14 2.04 2.87
CA LYS A 60 13.44 2.52 2.39
C LYS A 60 14.08 3.50 3.39
N MET A 61 13.30 4.39 4.00
CA MET A 61 13.78 5.31 5.04
C MET A 61 14.27 4.57 6.29
N PHE A 62 13.64 3.44 6.63
CA PHE A 62 14.09 2.54 7.70
C PHE A 62 15.30 1.66 7.31
N GLY A 63 15.99 1.97 6.21
CA GLY A 63 17.25 1.31 5.84
C GLY A 63 17.10 -0.02 5.09
N ARG A 64 15.89 -0.36 4.64
CA ARG A 64 15.68 -1.64 3.95
C ARG A 64 16.25 -1.60 2.53
N LYS A 65 17.08 -2.60 2.20
CA LYS A 65 17.82 -2.68 0.94
C LYS A 65 16.89 -3.16 -0.18
N SER A 66 17.10 -2.61 -1.39
CA SER A 66 16.40 -3.09 -2.58
C SER A 66 16.67 -4.56 -2.82
N ILE A 67 15.62 -5.30 -3.12
CA ILE A 67 15.70 -6.69 -3.54
C ILE A 67 15.80 -6.67 -5.06
N SER A 68 16.91 -7.18 -5.57
CA SER A 68 17.05 -7.53 -6.98
C SER A 68 16.42 -8.91 -7.13
N GLU A 69 15.17 -8.96 -7.58
CA GLU A 69 14.61 -10.16 -8.22
C GLU A 69 14.95 -10.10 -9.70
#